data_AF-A0A7N4UZD7-F1
#
_entry.id   AF-A0A7N4UZD7-F1
#
_cell.length_a   1.000
_cell.length_b   1.000
_cell.length_c   1.000
_cell.angle_alpha   90.00
_cell.angle_beta   90.00
_cell.angle_gamma   90.00
#
_symmetry.space_group_name_H-M   'P 1'
#
loop_
_entity.id
_entity.type
_entity.pdbx_description
1 polymer ?
#
loop_
_entity_poly.entity_id
_entity_poly.type
_entity_poly.pdbx_seq_one_letter_code
_entity_poly.pdbx_strand_id
1 'polypeptide(L)'
;MRLRHGTFLTLLLGCLCAFLSLSWYAALSGQKGDSAEVYQREFLALRDRLHAAEQESLKRSKELNLVLDEIKRAVSEKQALRDVDGNRTWGHLSEDTRLKLWNVTHKHVMHLPTVFHHLPHLLSKESSLQPALHVGQGRTGVSIVMGIPSVRREVHSYLTDTLHSLISELSAQEKEDTVIVVLIAETDTQYTMGVTENIKALFPTEIHSGLLEVISPSPHFYPDFSRLRESFGDPKERVRWRTKQNLDYCFLMMYAQAKGMYYVQLEDDIVAKPNYLSTMKNFALQQPSEEWMILEFSQLGFIGKMFKSLDLSLIVEFILMFYRDKPIDWLLDHILWVKVCNPEKDAKHCDRQKANLRIRFKPSLFQHVGTHSSLAGKIQKLKHKKGLRLCLSTLRDCPKNGHPAPAAGFINPTHSFPDLSFRKKDKDFGKHALRKEHMNPPAEVSTSLKTYQHFTLEKAYLREDFFWAFTPIAGDFIRFRFFQPLRLERFFFRSGNIEHPQDKLFNTTVEVLPFDNPQSDKEALQEGRGATLRYPRTPDGYLQIGSFSKGVAEGEVDPAFGPLEAVRLSIQTDSPVWVILSEIFLKKAD
;
A
#
# COMPACT_ATOMS: atom_id res chain seq x y z
N MET A 1 70.90 -34.35 35.11
CA MET A 1 70.98 -33.37 33.99
C MET A 1 69.57 -33.09 33.46
N ARG A 2 68.81 -32.16 34.05
CA ARG A 2 67.49 -31.75 33.54
C ARG A 2 67.21 -30.30 33.95
N LEU A 3 67.65 -29.35 33.13
CA LEU A 3 67.27 -27.94 33.19
C LEU A 3 67.77 -27.27 31.88
N ARG A 4 67.04 -27.47 30.77
CA ARG A 4 67.30 -26.71 29.53
C ARG A 4 66.16 -26.62 28.50
N HIS A 5 64.95 -27.11 28.79
CA HIS A 5 63.83 -27.05 27.84
C HIS A 5 62.76 -25.99 28.14
N GLY A 6 62.75 -25.38 29.33
CA GLY A 6 61.74 -24.38 29.69
C GLY A 6 61.93 -23.01 29.03
N THR A 7 63.18 -22.56 28.87
CA THR A 7 63.50 -21.25 28.33
C THR A 7 63.38 -21.15 26.80
N PHE A 8 63.48 -22.27 26.09
CA PHE A 8 63.31 -22.29 24.63
C PHE A 8 61.82 -22.26 24.25
N LEU A 9 60.96 -22.89 25.04
CA LEU A 9 59.52 -22.93 24.82
C LEU A 9 58.87 -21.56 25.10
N THR A 10 59.32 -20.84 26.12
CA THR A 10 58.82 -19.49 26.43
C THR A 10 59.23 -18.46 25.38
N LEU A 11 60.42 -18.59 24.79
CA LEU A 11 60.88 -17.73 23.69
C LEU A 11 60.11 -18.00 22.39
N LEU A 12 59.82 -19.27 22.09
CA LEU A 12 58.98 -19.65 20.94
C LEU A 12 57.53 -19.17 21.09
N LEU A 13 56.92 -19.32 22.27
CA LEU A 13 55.57 -18.79 22.53
C LEU A 13 55.54 -17.25 22.48
N GLY A 14 56.58 -16.58 22.99
CA GLY A 14 56.70 -15.12 22.90
C GLY A 14 56.77 -14.62 21.45
N CYS A 15 57.57 -15.26 20.61
CA CYS A 15 57.66 -14.94 19.19
C CYS A 15 56.34 -15.23 18.44
N LEU A 16 55.67 -16.36 18.72
CA LEU A 16 54.37 -16.69 18.12
C LEU A 16 53.29 -15.68 18.49
N CYS A 17 53.24 -15.23 19.76
CA CYS A 17 52.31 -14.18 20.19
C CYS A 17 52.60 -12.82 19.55
N ALA A 18 53.88 -12.48 19.34
CA ALA A 18 54.26 -11.24 18.66
C ALA A 18 53.94 -11.26 17.15
N PHE A 19 54.10 -12.41 16.49
CA PHE A 19 53.72 -12.57 15.08
C PHE A 19 52.20 -12.55 14.90
N LEU A 20 51.45 -13.17 15.82
CA LEU A 20 49.98 -13.14 15.79
C LEU A 20 49.42 -11.74 16.09
N SER A 21 50.05 -10.98 16.99
CA SER A 21 49.61 -9.60 17.28
C SER A 21 49.94 -8.63 16.14
N LEU A 22 51.09 -8.77 15.48
CA LEU A 22 51.44 -8.00 14.27
C LEU A 22 50.55 -8.35 13.07
N SER A 23 50.22 -9.64 12.90
CA SER A 23 49.27 -10.13 11.89
C SER A 23 47.86 -9.58 12.12
N TRP A 24 47.39 -9.58 13.37
CA TRP A 24 46.10 -8.98 13.73
C TRP A 24 46.09 -7.47 13.57
N TYR A 25 47.18 -6.78 13.91
CA TYR A 25 47.29 -5.33 13.73
C TYR A 25 47.32 -4.94 12.23
N ALA A 26 47.97 -5.75 11.39
CA ALA A 26 47.93 -5.59 9.93
C ALA A 26 46.54 -5.88 9.35
N ALA A 27 45.83 -6.89 9.87
CA ALA A 27 44.46 -7.22 9.44
C ALA A 27 43.41 -6.15 9.86
N LEU A 28 43.55 -5.58 11.07
CA LEU A 28 42.69 -4.51 11.56
C LEU A 28 42.98 -3.13 10.92
N SER A 29 44.23 -2.88 10.51
CA SER A 29 44.57 -1.68 9.74
C SER A 29 44.14 -1.78 8.27
N GLY A 30 44.11 -2.99 7.68
CA GLY A 30 43.60 -3.23 6.33
C GLY A 30 42.08 -3.01 6.16
N GLN A 31 41.27 -3.24 7.20
CA GLN A 31 39.80 -3.06 7.11
C GLN A 31 39.31 -1.61 7.30
N LYS A 32 40.09 -0.75 7.95
CA LYS A 32 39.69 0.66 8.17
C LYS A 32 39.89 1.56 6.94
N GLY A 33 40.79 1.19 6.01
CA GLY A 33 41.01 1.94 4.77
C GLY A 33 39.99 1.62 3.67
N ASP A 34 39.56 0.36 3.57
CA ASP A 34 38.76 -0.15 2.46
C ASP A 34 37.30 0.36 2.47
N SER A 35 36.71 0.52 3.67
CA SER A 35 35.34 1.04 3.79
C SER A 35 35.22 2.50 3.35
N ALA A 36 36.19 3.35 3.71
CA ALA A 36 36.20 4.75 3.30
C ALA A 36 36.41 4.91 1.78
N GLU A 37 37.27 4.09 1.17
CA GLU A 37 37.47 4.09 -0.28
C GLU A 37 36.25 3.58 -1.05
N VAL A 38 35.52 2.60 -0.53
CA VAL A 38 34.26 2.10 -1.11
C VAL A 38 33.19 3.18 -1.07
N TYR A 39 32.96 3.84 0.07
CA TYR A 39 32.00 4.96 0.16
C TYR A 39 32.38 6.12 -0.75
N GLN A 40 33.68 6.41 -0.87
CA GLN A 40 34.16 7.49 -1.73
C GLN A 40 33.97 7.15 -3.23
N ARG A 41 34.14 5.88 -3.62
CA ARG A 41 33.82 5.41 -4.98
C ARG A 41 32.32 5.44 -5.25
N GLU A 42 31.48 5.02 -4.32
CA GLU A 42 30.02 5.07 -4.49
C GLU A 42 29.52 6.51 -4.58
N PHE A 43 30.07 7.42 -3.76
CA PHE A 43 29.72 8.84 -3.81
C PHE A 43 30.16 9.49 -5.13
N LEU A 44 31.35 9.15 -5.64
CA LEU A 44 31.81 9.61 -6.95
C LEU A 44 30.94 9.04 -8.08
N ALA A 45 30.59 7.76 -8.03
CA ALA A 45 29.71 7.14 -9.01
C ALA A 45 28.30 7.75 -8.99
N LEU A 46 27.78 8.08 -7.81
CA LEU A 46 26.50 8.78 -7.65
C LEU A 46 26.57 10.19 -8.23
N ARG A 47 27.66 10.93 -7.96
CA ARG A 47 27.90 12.27 -8.51
C ARG A 47 27.98 12.24 -10.03
N ASP A 48 28.67 11.26 -10.61
CA ASP A 48 28.80 11.14 -12.06
C ASP A 48 27.45 10.78 -12.72
N ARG A 49 26.64 9.93 -12.08
CA ARG A 49 25.25 9.64 -12.52
C ARG A 49 24.36 10.88 -12.42
N LEU A 50 24.47 11.65 -11.34
CA LEU A 50 23.73 12.91 -11.17
C LEU A 50 24.13 13.91 -12.26
N HIS A 51 25.42 14.05 -12.53
CA HIS A 51 25.93 14.97 -13.53
C HIS A 51 25.54 14.55 -14.96
N ALA A 52 25.49 13.25 -15.25
CA ALA A 52 24.97 12.71 -16.51
C ALA A 52 23.45 12.97 -16.66
N ALA A 53 22.68 12.76 -15.58
CA ALA A 53 21.25 13.04 -15.56
C ALA A 53 20.95 14.55 -15.73
N GLU A 54 21.74 15.42 -15.11
CA GLU A 54 21.65 16.87 -15.30
C GLU A 54 21.96 17.27 -16.75
N GLN A 55 23.01 16.70 -17.36
CA GLN A 55 23.32 16.98 -18.76
C GLN A 55 22.23 16.48 -19.71
N GLU A 56 21.65 15.32 -19.44
CA GLU A 56 20.54 14.80 -20.23
C GLU A 56 19.28 15.66 -20.07
N SER A 57 18.97 16.10 -18.84
CA SER A 57 17.90 17.05 -18.56
C SER A 57 18.11 18.38 -19.31
N LEU A 58 19.35 18.88 -19.32
CA LEU A 58 19.71 20.12 -20.00
C LEU A 58 19.65 19.97 -21.53
N LYS A 59 20.00 18.79 -22.06
CA LYS A 59 19.85 18.45 -23.48
C LYS A 59 18.37 18.37 -23.87
N ARG A 60 17.55 17.68 -23.08
CA ARG A 60 16.09 17.61 -23.28
C ARG A 60 15.45 18.99 -23.18
N SER A 61 15.90 19.85 -22.27
CA SER A 61 15.43 21.24 -22.16
C SER A 61 15.78 22.07 -23.41
N LYS A 62 16.97 21.88 -23.99
CA LYS A 62 17.34 22.51 -25.26
C LYS A 62 16.51 22.00 -26.43
N GLU A 63 16.29 20.69 -26.53
CA GLU A 63 15.41 20.09 -27.54
C GLU A 63 13.97 20.58 -27.39
N LEU A 64 13.47 20.69 -26.17
CA LEU A 64 12.13 21.21 -25.89
C LEU A 64 12.01 22.70 -26.27
N ASN A 65 13.04 23.50 -26.00
CA ASN A 65 13.07 24.91 -26.40
C ASN A 65 13.15 25.07 -27.92
N LEU A 66 13.86 24.19 -28.64
CA LEU A 66 13.87 24.18 -30.10
C LEU A 66 12.48 23.86 -30.67
N VAL A 67 11.80 22.84 -30.11
CA VAL A 67 10.42 22.51 -30.49
C VAL A 67 9.47 23.67 -30.16
N LEU A 68 9.65 24.31 -29.01
CA LEU A 68 8.84 25.47 -28.60
C LEU A 68 9.03 26.66 -29.54
N ASP A 69 10.27 26.95 -29.96
CA ASP A 69 10.56 28.02 -30.90
C ASP A 69 10.05 27.70 -32.31
N GLU A 70 10.05 26.43 -32.72
CA GLU A 70 9.45 25.98 -33.97
C GLU A 70 7.92 26.10 -33.95
N ILE A 71 7.28 25.76 -32.83
CA ILE A 71 5.85 25.99 -32.61
C ILE A 71 5.54 27.50 -32.59
N LYS A 72 6.35 28.33 -31.92
CA LYS A 72 6.18 29.79 -31.93
C LYS A 72 6.32 30.36 -33.33
N ARG A 73 7.26 29.85 -34.13
CA ARG A 73 7.43 30.26 -35.55
C ARG A 73 6.23 29.84 -36.39
N ALA A 74 5.72 28.63 -36.22
CA ALA A 74 4.52 28.16 -36.92
C ALA A 74 3.25 28.94 -36.51
N VAL A 75 3.16 29.35 -35.23
CA VAL A 75 2.06 30.17 -34.71
C VAL A 75 2.17 31.61 -35.20
N SER A 76 3.37 32.20 -35.23
CA SER A 76 3.59 33.56 -35.74
C SER A 76 3.39 33.65 -37.25
N GLU A 77 3.78 32.62 -38.02
CA GLU A 77 3.44 32.50 -39.45
C GLU A 77 1.93 32.40 -39.68
N LYS A 78 1.19 31.67 -38.82
CA LYS A 78 -0.28 31.63 -38.85
C LYS A 78 -0.96 32.93 -38.41
N GLN A 79 -0.35 33.69 -37.50
CA GLN A 79 -0.85 35.01 -37.07
C GLN A 79 -0.58 36.07 -38.15
N ALA A 80 0.58 36.06 -38.80
CA ALA A 80 0.86 36.90 -39.96
C ALA A 80 -0.10 36.62 -41.14
N LEU A 81 -0.57 35.37 -41.30
CA LEU A 81 -1.61 35.00 -42.26
C LEU A 81 -3.05 35.39 -41.80
N ARG A 82 -3.29 35.63 -40.51
CA ARG A 82 -4.56 36.14 -39.97
C ARG A 82 -4.71 37.65 -40.06
N ASP A 83 -3.60 38.39 -40.13
CA ASP A 83 -3.60 39.86 -40.15
C ASP A 83 -3.85 40.46 -41.54
N VAL A 84 -3.84 39.64 -42.61
CA VAL A 84 -4.10 40.12 -43.99
C VAL A 84 -5.50 39.82 -44.49
N ASP A 85 -6.25 38.87 -43.92
CA ASP A 85 -7.65 38.66 -44.31
C ASP A 85 -8.43 37.83 -43.28
N GLY A 86 -9.54 38.34 -42.72
CA GLY A 86 -10.49 37.43 -42.05
C GLY A 86 -11.35 37.91 -40.89
N ASN A 87 -11.38 39.18 -40.49
CA ASN A 87 -12.22 39.58 -39.34
C ASN A 87 -13.74 39.76 -39.64
N ARG A 88 -14.26 39.21 -40.75
CA ARG A 88 -15.70 39.32 -41.09
C ARG A 88 -16.41 38.07 -41.61
N THR A 89 -15.73 36.94 -41.84
CA THR A 89 -16.34 35.81 -42.59
C THR A 89 -16.48 34.51 -41.82
N TRP A 90 -15.91 34.38 -40.61
CA TRP A 90 -15.97 33.12 -39.84
C TRP A 90 -17.27 32.86 -39.10
N GLY A 91 -18.11 33.88 -38.88
CA GLY A 91 -19.36 33.77 -38.13
C GLY A 91 -20.55 33.18 -38.92
N HIS A 92 -20.44 33.05 -40.24
CA HIS A 92 -21.59 32.73 -41.11
C HIS A 92 -21.54 31.36 -41.81
N LEU A 93 -20.52 30.53 -41.54
CA LEU A 93 -20.40 29.21 -42.16
C LEU A 93 -21.13 28.13 -41.35
N SER A 94 -21.91 27.29 -42.03
CA SER A 94 -22.59 26.15 -41.40
C SER A 94 -21.58 25.12 -40.86
N GLU A 95 -21.97 24.42 -39.78
CA GLU A 95 -21.14 23.44 -39.05
C GLU A 95 -20.45 22.41 -39.95
N ASP A 96 -21.14 21.90 -40.98
CA ASP A 96 -20.59 20.96 -41.97
C ASP A 96 -19.48 21.57 -42.83
N THR A 97 -19.53 22.88 -43.08
CA THR A 97 -18.54 23.58 -43.90
C THR A 97 -17.27 23.85 -43.10
N ARG A 98 -17.37 24.08 -41.79
CA ARG A 98 -16.23 24.19 -40.88
C ARG A 98 -15.49 22.86 -40.73
N LEU A 99 -16.21 21.76 -40.55
CA LEU A 99 -15.65 20.41 -40.52
C LEU A 99 -14.97 20.03 -41.84
N LYS A 100 -15.57 20.40 -42.98
CA LYS A 100 -14.95 20.20 -44.30
C LYS A 100 -13.71 21.07 -44.50
N LEU A 101 -13.70 22.32 -44.06
CA LEU A 101 -12.52 23.21 -44.14
C LEU A 101 -11.35 22.71 -43.27
N TRP A 102 -11.65 22.10 -42.11
CA TRP A 102 -10.63 21.41 -41.30
C TRP A 102 -10.02 20.21 -42.03
N ASN A 103 -10.85 19.38 -42.69
CA ASN A 103 -10.39 18.24 -43.48
C ASN A 103 -9.64 18.64 -44.77
N VAL A 104 -9.99 19.76 -45.40
CA VAL A 104 -9.39 20.19 -46.68
C VAL A 104 -8.00 20.80 -46.50
N THR A 105 -7.66 21.32 -45.32
CA THR A 105 -6.34 21.90 -45.01
C THR A 105 -5.26 20.87 -44.65
N HIS A 106 -5.62 19.59 -44.50
CA HIS A 106 -4.73 18.52 -44.01
C HIS A 106 -4.55 17.38 -45.01
N LYS A 107 -4.41 17.66 -46.32
CA LYS A 107 -4.41 16.59 -47.32
C LYS A 107 -3.26 15.57 -47.24
N HIS A 108 -2.21 15.77 -46.42
CA HIS A 108 -1.16 14.76 -46.17
C HIS A 108 -0.53 14.85 -44.76
N VAL A 109 -1.25 15.30 -43.74
CA VAL A 109 -0.70 15.36 -42.36
C VAL A 109 -1.24 14.17 -41.57
N MET A 110 -0.35 13.33 -41.03
CA MET A 110 -0.75 12.22 -40.16
C MET A 110 -1.60 12.76 -38.99
N HIS A 111 -2.82 12.26 -38.85
CA HIS A 111 -3.65 12.56 -37.69
C HIS A 111 -3.14 11.76 -36.50
N LEU A 112 -2.52 12.44 -35.54
CA LEU A 112 -2.10 11.81 -34.28
C LEU A 112 -3.34 11.46 -33.46
N PRO A 113 -3.41 10.24 -32.87
CA PRO A 113 -4.37 9.94 -31.83
C PRO A 113 -4.26 10.98 -30.71
N THR A 114 -5.38 11.59 -30.35
CA THR A 114 -5.48 12.57 -29.28
C THR A 114 -6.74 12.28 -28.47
N VAL A 115 -6.86 12.89 -27.29
CA VAL A 115 -8.08 12.86 -26.47
C VAL A 115 -9.34 13.24 -27.28
N PHE A 116 -9.19 14.13 -28.28
CA PHE A 116 -10.27 14.54 -29.18
C PHE A 116 -10.79 13.44 -30.10
N HIS A 117 -10.04 12.36 -30.31
CA HIS A 117 -10.54 11.18 -31.03
C HIS A 117 -11.64 10.46 -30.23
N HIS A 118 -11.45 10.36 -28.91
CA HIS A 118 -12.41 9.71 -28.01
C HIS A 118 -13.56 10.65 -27.61
N LEU A 119 -13.28 11.95 -27.52
CA LEU A 119 -14.22 13.00 -27.14
C LEU A 119 -14.22 14.15 -28.18
N PRO A 120 -14.74 13.92 -29.40
CA PRO A 120 -14.68 14.90 -30.49
C PRO A 120 -15.50 16.16 -30.22
N HIS A 121 -16.52 16.07 -29.37
CA HIS A 121 -17.34 17.21 -28.97
C HIS A 121 -16.55 18.28 -28.22
N LEU A 122 -15.39 17.94 -27.62
CA LEU A 122 -14.54 18.92 -26.94
C LEU A 122 -13.98 20.00 -27.89
N LEU A 123 -13.89 19.70 -29.20
CA LEU A 123 -13.47 20.67 -30.22
C LEU A 123 -14.52 21.74 -30.51
N SER A 124 -15.78 21.50 -30.12
CA SER A 124 -16.87 22.44 -30.40
C SER A 124 -16.78 23.74 -29.61
N LYS A 125 -16.14 23.70 -28.42
CA LYS A 125 -15.99 24.87 -27.54
C LYS A 125 -14.65 24.81 -26.80
N GLU A 126 -13.90 25.90 -26.86
CA GLU A 126 -12.62 26.04 -26.14
C GLU A 126 -12.78 25.89 -24.62
N SER A 127 -13.92 26.32 -24.08
CA SER A 127 -14.27 26.20 -22.66
C SER A 127 -14.55 24.76 -22.20
N SER A 128 -14.43 23.74 -23.06
CA SER A 128 -14.70 22.35 -22.68
C SER A 128 -13.59 21.72 -21.85
N LEU A 129 -12.35 22.18 -22.04
CA LEU A 129 -11.17 21.69 -21.32
C LEU A 129 -10.76 22.58 -20.14
N GLN A 130 -11.43 23.72 -19.97
CA GLN A 130 -11.20 24.62 -18.85
C GLN A 130 -12.20 24.32 -17.73
N PRO A 131 -11.77 24.36 -16.44
CA PRO A 131 -12.70 24.33 -15.33
C PRO A 131 -13.71 25.47 -15.44
N ALA A 132 -15.00 25.18 -15.25
CA ALA A 132 -16.03 26.22 -15.20
C ALA A 132 -15.95 27.04 -13.90
N LEU A 133 -15.50 26.39 -12.83
CA LEU A 133 -15.19 27.01 -11.55
C LEU A 133 -13.75 26.66 -11.20
N HIS A 134 -13.01 27.64 -10.72
CA HIS A 134 -11.65 27.47 -10.23
C HIS A 134 -11.41 28.41 -9.05
N VAL A 135 -11.03 27.84 -7.91
CA VAL A 135 -10.68 28.56 -6.68
C VAL A 135 -9.39 27.96 -6.14
N GLY A 136 -8.34 28.78 -6.04
CA GLY A 136 -7.02 28.34 -5.60
C GLY A 136 -5.93 29.22 -6.19
N GLN A 137 -4.68 29.01 -5.76
CA GLN A 137 -3.52 29.79 -6.22
C GLN A 137 -2.81 29.18 -7.45
N GLY A 138 -3.25 28.03 -7.95
CA GLY A 138 -2.61 27.38 -9.10
C GLY A 138 -1.20 26.88 -8.80
N ARG A 139 -0.94 26.40 -7.58
CA ARG A 139 0.40 25.97 -7.14
C ARG A 139 0.86 24.76 -7.97
N THR A 140 2.16 24.74 -8.29
CA THR A 140 2.85 23.68 -9.06
C THR A 140 4.23 23.41 -8.47
N GLY A 141 4.87 22.31 -8.87
CA GLY A 141 6.22 21.94 -8.42
C GLY A 141 6.26 21.20 -7.08
N VAL A 142 5.14 20.62 -6.66
CA VAL A 142 5.05 19.84 -5.42
C VAL A 142 5.42 18.37 -5.64
N SER A 143 5.80 17.66 -4.58
CA SER A 143 6.08 16.22 -4.69
C SER A 143 4.79 15.43 -4.95
N ILE A 144 3.70 15.74 -4.24
CA ILE A 144 2.46 14.96 -4.29
C ILE A 144 1.25 15.85 -4.58
N VAL A 145 0.41 15.43 -5.52
CA VAL A 145 -0.89 16.04 -5.81
C VAL A 145 -1.99 15.04 -5.44
N MET A 146 -2.91 15.43 -4.57
CA MET A 146 -4.03 14.60 -4.13
C MET A 146 -5.33 15.03 -4.83
N GLY A 147 -5.88 14.16 -5.67
CA GLY A 147 -7.16 14.40 -6.35
C GLY A 147 -8.34 13.81 -5.59
N ILE A 148 -9.33 14.64 -5.26
CA ILE A 148 -10.55 14.24 -4.54
C ILE A 148 -11.79 14.65 -5.36
N PRO A 149 -12.47 13.72 -6.03
CA PRO A 149 -13.74 13.97 -6.69
C PRO A 149 -14.89 13.89 -5.67
N SER A 150 -15.69 14.94 -5.59
CA SER A 150 -16.86 14.98 -4.72
C SER A 150 -18.07 14.28 -5.35
N VAL A 151 -18.88 13.62 -4.54
CA VAL A 151 -20.14 13.03 -4.97
C VAL A 151 -21.31 13.72 -4.27
N ARG A 152 -22.26 14.22 -5.05
CA ARG A 152 -23.50 14.81 -4.53
C ARG A 152 -24.35 13.72 -3.88
N ARG A 153 -24.66 13.89 -2.59
CA ARG A 153 -25.52 13.02 -1.78
C ARG A 153 -26.64 13.86 -1.15
N GLU A 154 -27.83 13.30 -1.00
CA GLU A 154 -29.02 14.02 -0.50
C GLU A 154 -28.98 14.29 1.01
N VAL A 155 -28.33 13.43 1.78
CA VAL A 155 -28.45 13.41 3.25
C VAL A 155 -27.22 13.97 3.97
N HIS A 156 -26.01 13.59 3.53
CA HIS A 156 -24.77 13.96 4.20
C HIS A 156 -23.63 14.11 3.19
N SER A 157 -22.82 15.17 3.34
CA SER A 157 -21.59 15.37 2.57
C SER A 157 -20.39 14.97 3.44
N TYR A 158 -19.59 14.00 2.99
CA TYR A 158 -18.38 13.55 3.70
C TYR A 158 -17.14 14.39 3.35
N LEU A 159 -17.22 15.22 2.32
CA LEU A 159 -16.08 15.96 1.77
C LEU A 159 -15.36 16.81 2.83
N THR A 160 -16.13 17.52 3.66
CA THR A 160 -15.58 18.37 4.72
C THR A 160 -14.80 17.56 5.75
N ASP A 161 -15.33 16.42 6.18
CA ASP A 161 -14.67 15.54 7.16
C ASP A 161 -13.38 14.95 6.57
N THR A 162 -13.42 14.55 5.30
CA THR A 162 -12.26 14.06 4.56
C THR A 162 -11.16 15.13 4.47
N LEU A 163 -11.52 16.37 4.12
CA LEU A 163 -10.57 17.48 4.05
C LEU A 163 -9.95 17.78 5.42
N HIS A 164 -10.75 17.82 6.49
CA HIS A 164 -10.22 17.99 7.84
C HIS A 164 -9.23 16.89 8.19
N SER A 165 -9.58 15.62 7.94
CA SER A 165 -8.71 14.48 8.24
C SER A 165 -7.41 14.51 7.43
N LEU A 166 -7.44 14.95 6.18
CA LEU A 166 -6.24 15.01 5.34
C LEU A 166 -5.33 16.17 5.76
N ILE A 167 -5.90 17.34 6.05
CA ILE A 167 -5.15 18.57 6.34
C ILE A 167 -4.60 18.56 7.78
N SER A 168 -5.31 17.96 8.74
CA SER A 168 -4.87 17.91 10.14
C SER A 168 -3.63 17.05 10.34
N GLU A 169 -3.45 16.03 9.51
CA GLU A 169 -2.33 15.08 9.60
C GLU A 169 -1.10 15.52 8.78
N LEU A 170 -1.11 16.71 8.18
CA LEU A 170 0.03 17.28 7.45
C LEU A 170 0.84 18.23 8.34
N SER A 171 2.16 18.00 8.39
CA SER A 171 3.11 18.97 8.95
C SER A 171 3.24 20.22 8.07
N ALA A 172 3.84 21.29 8.62
CA ALA A 172 4.01 22.55 7.87
C ALA A 172 4.82 22.37 6.57
N GLN A 173 5.89 21.56 6.60
CA GLN A 173 6.70 21.25 5.43
C GLN A 173 5.91 20.44 4.39
N GLU A 174 5.11 19.48 4.84
CA GLU A 174 4.27 18.66 3.96
C GLU A 174 3.15 19.49 3.30
N LYS A 175 2.63 20.51 3.98
CA LYS A 175 1.67 21.47 3.40
C LYS A 175 2.29 22.33 2.30
N GLU A 176 3.60 22.56 2.32
CA GLU A 176 4.30 23.28 1.25
C GLU A 176 4.59 22.38 0.05
N ASP A 177 4.82 21.09 0.29
CA ASP A 177 5.20 20.08 -0.70
C ASP A 177 4.00 19.25 -1.24
N THR A 178 2.78 19.74 -1.04
CA THR A 178 1.54 19.05 -1.47
C THR A 178 0.50 20.02 -2.00
N VAL A 179 -0.31 19.57 -2.96
CA VAL A 179 -1.54 20.24 -3.38
C VAL A 179 -2.71 19.25 -3.33
N ILE A 180 -3.82 19.67 -2.74
CA ILE A 180 -5.10 18.95 -2.72
C ILE A 180 -6.02 19.61 -3.74
N VAL A 181 -6.43 18.85 -4.76
CA VAL A 181 -7.38 19.30 -5.78
C VAL A 181 -8.71 18.61 -5.56
N VAL A 182 -9.72 19.39 -5.17
CA VAL A 182 -11.10 18.95 -5.04
C VAL A 182 -11.84 19.20 -6.35
N LEU A 183 -12.27 18.14 -7.02
CA LEU A 183 -13.16 18.21 -8.17
C LEU A 183 -14.61 18.12 -7.70
N ILE A 184 -15.34 19.23 -7.78
CA ILE A 184 -16.80 19.20 -7.65
C ILE A 184 -17.35 18.61 -8.94
N ALA A 185 -17.60 17.29 -8.95
CA ALA A 185 -18.02 16.54 -10.12
C ALA A 185 -19.51 16.78 -10.47
N GLU A 186 -19.95 18.04 -10.48
CA GLU A 186 -21.29 18.48 -10.80
C GLU A 186 -21.21 19.67 -11.76
N THR A 187 -22.19 19.80 -12.64
CA THR A 187 -22.27 20.90 -13.61
C THR A 187 -23.27 21.98 -13.20
N ASP A 188 -24.06 21.73 -12.16
CA ASP A 188 -25.06 22.68 -11.65
C ASP A 188 -24.38 23.83 -10.92
N THR A 189 -24.50 25.05 -11.48
CA THR A 189 -23.77 26.21 -10.99
C THR A 189 -24.14 26.56 -9.54
N GLN A 190 -25.43 26.48 -9.18
CA GLN A 190 -25.88 26.79 -7.82
C GLN A 190 -25.29 25.83 -6.78
N TYR A 191 -25.31 24.54 -7.06
CA TYR A 191 -24.71 23.53 -6.21
C TYR A 191 -23.19 23.70 -6.11
N THR A 192 -22.50 23.88 -7.25
CA THR A 192 -21.04 24.06 -7.25
C THR A 192 -20.62 25.28 -6.45
N MET A 193 -21.32 26.42 -6.60
CA MET A 193 -21.05 27.63 -5.83
C MET A 193 -21.32 27.41 -4.34
N GLY A 194 -22.42 26.76 -3.98
CA GLY A 194 -22.75 26.47 -2.58
C GLY A 194 -21.69 25.61 -1.88
N VAL A 195 -21.20 24.55 -2.55
CA VAL A 195 -20.11 23.71 -2.03
C VAL A 195 -18.81 24.50 -1.93
N THR A 196 -18.47 25.29 -2.96
CA THR A 196 -17.26 26.11 -2.97
C THR A 196 -17.24 27.18 -1.89
N GLU A 197 -18.34 27.90 -1.67
CA GLU A 197 -18.42 28.90 -0.60
C GLU A 197 -18.33 28.26 0.79
N ASN A 198 -18.90 27.06 0.97
CA ASN A 198 -18.72 26.30 2.21
C ASN A 198 -17.23 25.93 2.44
N ILE A 199 -16.55 25.42 1.41
CA ILE A 199 -15.11 25.08 1.50
C ILE A 199 -14.28 26.34 1.77
N LYS A 200 -14.59 27.47 1.12
CA LYS A 200 -13.91 28.76 1.37
C LYS A 200 -14.08 29.25 2.81
N ALA A 201 -15.27 29.09 3.37
CA ALA A 201 -15.56 29.48 4.74
C ALA A 201 -14.79 28.62 5.77
N LEU A 202 -14.62 27.33 5.49
CA LEU A 202 -13.98 26.38 6.41
C LEU A 202 -12.45 26.33 6.28
N PHE A 203 -11.92 26.52 5.07
CA PHE A 203 -10.48 26.38 4.76
C PHE A 203 -9.89 27.62 4.06
N PRO A 204 -10.12 28.85 4.56
CA PRO A 204 -9.65 30.07 3.89
C PRO A 204 -8.11 30.13 3.83
N THR A 205 -7.44 29.66 4.88
CA THR A 205 -5.98 29.62 5.01
C THR A 205 -5.33 28.69 4.00
N GLU A 206 -5.89 27.50 3.80
CA GLU A 206 -5.37 26.47 2.90
C GLU A 206 -5.58 26.84 1.43
N ILE A 207 -6.69 27.51 1.12
CA ILE A 207 -6.93 28.06 -0.22
C ILE A 207 -5.94 29.20 -0.50
N HIS A 208 -5.73 30.10 0.47
CA HIS A 208 -4.83 31.23 0.29
C HIS A 208 -3.36 30.79 0.18
N SER A 209 -2.94 29.75 0.91
CA SER A 209 -1.59 29.20 0.81
C SER A 209 -1.33 28.40 -0.47
N GLY A 210 -2.37 28.07 -1.22
CA GLY A 210 -2.29 27.22 -2.40
C GLY A 210 -2.19 25.72 -2.10
N LEU A 211 -2.45 25.30 -0.85
CA LEU A 211 -2.57 23.89 -0.47
C LEU A 211 -3.86 23.27 -1.03
N LEU A 212 -4.97 24.01 -1.00
CA LEU A 212 -6.28 23.52 -1.42
C LEU A 212 -6.77 24.26 -2.67
N GLU A 213 -7.12 23.51 -3.70
CA GLU A 213 -7.76 24.01 -4.93
C GLU A 213 -9.12 23.33 -5.12
N VAL A 214 -10.11 24.10 -5.56
CA VAL A 214 -11.46 23.61 -5.85
C VAL A 214 -11.78 23.93 -7.30
N ILE A 215 -12.14 22.91 -8.06
CA ILE A 215 -12.48 23.02 -9.48
C ILE A 215 -13.82 22.36 -9.77
N SER A 216 -14.51 22.81 -10.82
CA SER A 216 -15.64 22.08 -11.40
C SER A 216 -15.47 21.94 -12.92
N PRO A 217 -15.91 20.82 -13.51
CA PRO A 217 -15.81 20.60 -14.94
C PRO A 217 -16.85 21.44 -15.68
N SER A 218 -16.50 21.86 -16.89
CA SER A 218 -17.44 22.49 -17.82
C SER A 218 -18.56 21.51 -18.19
N PRO A 219 -19.83 21.95 -18.31
CA PRO A 219 -20.91 21.11 -18.81
C PRO A 219 -20.61 20.52 -20.21
N HIS A 220 -19.79 21.23 -21.00
CA HIS A 220 -19.37 20.82 -22.34
C HIS A 220 -18.27 19.78 -22.35
N PHE A 221 -17.64 19.51 -21.20
CA PHE A 221 -16.68 18.41 -21.08
C PHE A 221 -17.36 17.06 -21.30
N TYR A 222 -18.58 16.91 -20.76
CA TYR A 222 -19.31 15.65 -20.82
C TYR A 222 -20.00 15.43 -22.17
N PRO A 223 -19.94 14.20 -22.71
CA PRO A 223 -20.70 13.82 -23.89
C PRO A 223 -22.20 13.65 -23.54
N ASP A 224 -23.03 13.56 -24.58
CA ASP A 224 -24.44 13.18 -24.43
C ASP A 224 -24.57 11.73 -23.91
N PHE A 225 -25.04 11.59 -22.67
CA PHE A 225 -25.24 10.30 -22.00
C PHE A 225 -26.52 9.57 -22.44
N SER A 226 -27.43 10.22 -23.19
CA SER A 226 -28.71 9.60 -23.59
C SER A 226 -28.52 8.37 -24.48
N ARG A 227 -27.40 8.32 -25.21
CA ARG A 227 -27.06 7.26 -26.17
C ARG A 227 -26.30 6.08 -25.56
N LEU A 228 -26.11 6.07 -24.24
CA LEU A 228 -25.42 4.97 -23.56
C LEU A 228 -26.23 3.67 -23.66
N ARG A 229 -25.53 2.58 -24.01
CA ARG A 229 -26.09 1.24 -24.08
C ARG A 229 -26.02 0.57 -22.71
N GLU A 230 -27.05 -0.18 -22.36
CA GLU A 230 -27.02 -1.05 -21.19
C GLU A 230 -25.97 -2.15 -21.37
N SER A 231 -25.37 -2.59 -20.27
CA SER A 231 -24.23 -3.50 -20.27
C SER A 231 -24.19 -4.26 -18.95
N PHE A 232 -23.71 -5.50 -18.94
CA PHE A 232 -23.59 -6.33 -17.72
C PHE A 232 -24.90 -6.52 -16.92
N GLY A 233 -26.05 -6.30 -17.55
CA GLY A 233 -27.36 -6.32 -16.88
C GLY A 233 -27.63 -5.11 -15.98
N ASP A 234 -26.78 -4.08 -16.05
CA ASP A 234 -26.95 -2.85 -15.27
C ASP A 234 -27.96 -1.89 -15.93
N PRO A 235 -28.81 -1.21 -15.14
CA PRO A 235 -29.72 -0.19 -15.66
C PRO A 235 -28.94 1.01 -16.23
N LYS A 236 -29.55 1.76 -17.16
CA LYS A 236 -28.94 2.95 -17.77
C LYS A 236 -28.37 3.95 -16.77
N GLU A 237 -29.02 4.13 -15.62
CA GLU A 237 -28.53 5.03 -14.57
C GLU A 237 -27.17 4.59 -14.02
N ARG A 238 -26.98 3.29 -13.79
CA ARG A 238 -25.72 2.73 -13.32
C ARG A 238 -24.64 2.81 -14.40
N VAL A 239 -25.00 2.59 -15.66
CA VAL A 239 -24.07 2.78 -16.80
C VAL A 239 -23.67 4.24 -16.93
N ARG A 240 -24.61 5.17 -16.82
CA ARG A 240 -24.34 6.62 -16.82
C ARG A 240 -23.42 7.00 -15.67
N TRP A 241 -23.70 6.50 -14.47
CA TRP A 241 -22.89 6.76 -13.27
C TRP A 241 -21.44 6.34 -13.45
N ARG A 242 -21.17 5.08 -13.86
CA ARG A 242 -19.79 4.60 -14.07
C ARG A 242 -19.07 5.28 -15.24
N THR A 243 -19.82 5.64 -16.30
CA THR A 243 -19.28 6.38 -17.44
C THR A 243 -18.86 7.79 -17.04
N LYS A 244 -19.70 8.47 -16.25
CA LYS A 244 -19.40 9.80 -15.73
C LYS A 244 -18.19 9.75 -14.79
N GLN A 245 -18.12 8.77 -13.88
CA GLN A 245 -16.99 8.60 -12.96
C GLN A 245 -15.65 8.45 -13.70
N ASN A 246 -15.61 7.65 -14.77
CA ASN A 246 -14.41 7.53 -15.61
C ASN A 246 -13.96 8.90 -16.16
N LEU A 247 -14.90 9.71 -16.65
CA LEU A 247 -14.63 11.05 -17.18
C LEU A 247 -14.18 12.02 -16.08
N ASP A 248 -14.81 11.97 -14.90
CA ASP A 248 -14.44 12.80 -13.74
C ASP A 248 -12.98 12.56 -13.34
N TYR A 249 -12.57 11.29 -13.29
CA TYR A 249 -11.19 10.94 -12.93
C TYR A 249 -10.21 11.35 -14.02
N CYS A 250 -10.57 11.19 -15.29
CA CYS A 250 -9.76 11.69 -16.40
C CYS A 250 -9.57 13.20 -16.32
N PHE A 251 -10.64 13.96 -16.07
CA PHE A 251 -10.57 15.42 -15.93
C PHE A 251 -9.61 15.82 -14.81
N LEU A 252 -9.73 15.18 -13.65
CA LEU A 252 -8.89 15.46 -12.50
C LEU A 252 -7.42 15.11 -12.74
N MET A 253 -7.14 13.94 -13.35
CA MET A 253 -5.79 13.52 -13.71
C MET A 253 -5.15 14.47 -14.74
N MET A 254 -5.90 14.88 -15.77
CA MET A 254 -5.42 15.85 -16.77
C MET A 254 -5.10 17.20 -16.14
N TYR A 255 -5.94 17.69 -15.23
CA TYR A 255 -5.71 18.93 -14.51
C TYR A 255 -4.49 18.85 -13.58
N ALA A 256 -4.31 17.73 -12.88
CA ALA A 256 -3.24 17.54 -11.90
C ALA A 256 -1.87 17.23 -12.53
N GLN A 257 -1.81 16.82 -13.79
CA GLN A 257 -0.61 16.29 -14.43
C GLN A 257 0.62 17.21 -14.32
N ALA A 258 0.45 18.51 -14.50
CA ALA A 258 1.54 19.48 -14.48
C ALA A 258 1.88 20.00 -13.07
N LYS A 259 1.18 19.56 -12.02
CA LYS A 259 1.29 20.16 -10.68
C LYS A 259 2.36 19.54 -9.81
N GLY A 260 2.67 18.26 -9.96
CA GLY A 260 3.66 17.61 -9.10
C GLY A 260 4.20 16.30 -9.64
N MET A 261 5.10 15.66 -8.88
CA MET A 261 5.82 14.45 -9.31
C MET A 261 4.93 13.20 -9.28
N TYR A 262 4.11 13.08 -8.23
CA TYR A 262 3.18 11.98 -8.05
C TYR A 262 1.74 12.50 -7.95
N TYR A 263 0.81 11.74 -8.52
CA TYR A 263 -0.62 11.96 -8.38
C TYR A 263 -1.23 10.84 -7.56
N VAL A 264 -2.01 11.20 -6.55
CA VAL A 264 -2.74 10.26 -5.69
C VAL A 264 -4.22 10.47 -5.87
N GLN A 265 -4.91 9.45 -6.34
CA GLN A 265 -6.35 9.44 -6.43
C GLN A 265 -6.98 9.03 -5.10
N LEU A 266 -7.87 9.87 -4.59
CA LEU A 266 -8.64 9.67 -3.36
C LEU A 266 -10.15 9.76 -3.66
N GLU A 267 -10.96 9.53 -2.63
CA GLU A 267 -12.43 9.67 -2.63
C GLU A 267 -12.85 10.67 -1.54
N ASP A 268 -14.10 11.16 -1.59
CA ASP A 268 -14.59 12.22 -0.69
C ASP A 268 -15.11 11.72 0.67
N ASP A 269 -15.05 10.42 0.94
CA ASP A 269 -15.54 9.78 2.15
C ASP A 269 -14.47 8.90 2.83
N ILE A 270 -13.29 9.49 3.04
CA ILE A 270 -12.14 8.81 3.63
C ILE A 270 -11.61 9.47 4.90
N VAL A 271 -10.94 8.67 5.73
CA VAL A 271 -10.14 9.13 6.86
C VAL A 271 -8.71 8.66 6.67
N ALA A 272 -7.76 9.57 6.82
CA ALA A 272 -6.33 9.32 6.70
C ALA A 272 -5.70 8.93 8.04
N LYS A 273 -4.63 8.13 8.00
CA LYS A 273 -3.77 7.88 9.16
C LYS A 273 -2.75 9.02 9.35
N PRO A 274 -2.24 9.22 10.58
CA PRO A 274 -1.12 10.11 10.82
C PRO A 274 0.09 9.75 9.96
N ASN A 275 0.85 10.76 9.54
CA ASN A 275 2.07 10.63 8.72
C ASN A 275 1.84 9.92 7.37
N TYR A 276 0.60 9.91 6.85
CA TYR A 276 0.31 9.22 5.60
C TYR A 276 1.16 9.76 4.43
N LEU A 277 1.35 11.08 4.33
CA LEU A 277 2.06 11.69 3.22
C LEU A 277 3.54 11.28 3.21
N SER A 278 4.24 11.50 4.32
CA SER A 278 5.61 11.01 4.52
C SER A 278 5.75 9.51 4.23
N THR A 279 4.80 8.70 4.69
CA THR A 279 4.80 7.25 4.44
C THR A 279 4.68 6.95 2.94
N MET A 280 3.76 7.60 2.24
CA MET A 280 3.58 7.42 0.79
C MET A 280 4.83 7.85 0.02
N LYS A 281 5.41 9.01 0.35
CA LYS A 281 6.61 9.56 -0.29
C LYS A 281 7.81 8.64 -0.10
N ASN A 282 8.08 8.21 1.13
CA ASN A 282 9.17 7.30 1.43
C ASN A 282 8.97 5.94 0.75
N PHE A 283 7.74 5.42 0.75
CA PHE A 283 7.44 4.17 0.06
C PHE A 283 7.72 4.27 -1.43
N ALA A 284 7.31 5.36 -2.11
CA ALA A 284 7.59 5.56 -3.53
C ALA A 284 9.09 5.63 -3.84
N LEU A 285 9.87 6.33 -2.99
CA LEU A 285 11.32 6.48 -3.15
C LEU A 285 12.11 5.20 -2.84
N GLN A 286 11.57 4.31 -2.01
CA GLN A 286 12.21 3.06 -1.61
C GLN A 286 11.91 1.89 -2.57
N GLN A 287 11.15 2.12 -3.64
CA GLN A 287 10.88 1.05 -4.59
C GLN A 287 12.17 0.59 -5.28
N PRO A 288 12.44 -0.73 -5.35
CA PRO A 288 13.70 -1.26 -5.88
C PRO A 288 13.84 -1.08 -7.40
N SER A 289 12.75 -0.78 -8.08
CA SER A 289 12.68 -0.56 -9.52
C SER A 289 11.84 0.69 -9.80
N GLU A 290 12.20 1.44 -10.84
CA GLU A 290 11.40 2.55 -11.36
C GLU A 290 10.28 2.08 -12.31
N GLU A 291 10.15 0.78 -12.56
CA GLU A 291 9.17 0.23 -13.50
C GLU A 291 7.75 0.09 -12.94
N TRP A 292 7.53 0.34 -11.64
CA TRP A 292 6.19 0.27 -11.07
C TRP A 292 5.24 1.28 -11.73
N MET A 293 3.96 0.90 -11.83
CA MET A 293 2.91 1.73 -12.44
C MET A 293 1.93 2.28 -11.40
N ILE A 294 1.62 1.50 -10.36
CA ILE A 294 0.61 1.86 -9.35
C ILE A 294 1.13 1.48 -7.97
N LEU A 295 1.16 2.44 -7.06
CA LEU A 295 1.33 2.16 -5.63
C LEU A 295 -0.04 2.25 -4.94
N GLU A 296 -0.42 1.20 -4.22
CA GLU A 296 -1.71 1.12 -3.52
C GLU A 296 -1.54 1.32 -2.02
N PHE A 297 -2.28 2.28 -1.46
CA PHE A 297 -2.30 2.59 -0.02
C PHE A 297 -3.64 2.28 0.67
N SER A 298 -4.56 1.64 -0.05
CA SER A 298 -5.82 1.09 0.49
C SER A 298 -6.13 -0.25 -0.17
N GLN A 299 -6.83 -1.14 0.54
CA GLN A 299 -7.28 -2.42 -0.02
C GLN A 299 -8.55 -2.25 -0.88
N LEU A 300 -9.33 -1.20 -0.64
CA LEU A 300 -10.69 -1.06 -1.16
C LEU A 300 -10.79 0.04 -2.22
N GLY A 301 -11.53 -0.26 -3.29
CA GLY A 301 -11.95 0.70 -4.30
C GLY A 301 -10.79 1.35 -5.05
N PHE A 302 -11.04 2.57 -5.54
CA PHE A 302 -10.08 3.36 -6.30
C PHE A 302 -9.28 4.34 -5.42
N ILE A 303 -9.34 4.15 -4.11
CA ILE A 303 -8.78 5.03 -3.08
C ILE A 303 -7.28 4.75 -2.90
N GLY A 304 -6.51 5.81 -2.72
CA GLY A 304 -5.10 5.72 -2.36
C GLY A 304 -4.26 5.08 -3.45
N LYS A 305 -4.60 5.35 -4.72
CA LYS A 305 -3.82 4.91 -5.88
C LYS A 305 -2.88 6.02 -6.29
N MET A 306 -1.58 5.77 -6.14
CA MET A 306 -0.54 6.70 -6.55
C MET A 306 0.04 6.30 -7.91
N PHE A 307 0.22 7.30 -8.75
CA PHE A 307 0.80 7.21 -10.08
C PHE A 307 1.91 8.26 -10.22
N LYS A 308 2.86 8.01 -11.12
CA LYS A 308 3.78 9.06 -11.58
C LYS A 308 2.99 10.01 -12.47
N SER A 309 3.13 11.32 -12.27
CA SER A 309 2.39 12.30 -13.07
C SER A 309 2.72 12.21 -14.56
N LEU A 310 3.94 11.81 -14.90
CA LEU A 310 4.37 11.59 -16.29
C LEU A 310 3.54 10.48 -16.99
N ASP A 311 3.16 9.45 -16.24
CA ASP A 311 2.41 8.29 -16.77
C ASP A 311 0.90 8.54 -16.87
N LEU A 312 0.39 9.65 -16.31
CA LEU A 312 -1.04 9.97 -16.33
C LEU A 312 -1.60 10.10 -17.74
N SER A 313 -0.81 10.60 -18.69
CA SER A 313 -1.23 10.72 -20.09
C SER A 313 -1.67 9.38 -20.67
N LEU A 314 -0.85 8.34 -20.50
CA LEU A 314 -1.12 6.98 -20.94
C LEU A 314 -2.34 6.39 -20.21
N ILE A 315 -2.46 6.65 -18.91
CA ILE A 315 -3.57 6.13 -18.10
C ILE A 315 -4.89 6.76 -18.56
N VAL A 316 -4.92 8.10 -18.69
CA VAL A 316 -6.08 8.87 -19.16
C VAL A 316 -6.50 8.40 -20.55
N GLU A 317 -5.57 8.28 -21.50
CA GLU A 317 -5.87 7.83 -22.85
C GLU A 317 -6.52 6.45 -22.86
N PHE A 318 -5.94 5.49 -22.11
CA PHE A 318 -6.52 4.15 -22.01
C PHE A 318 -7.93 4.16 -21.39
N ILE A 319 -8.16 4.96 -20.35
CA ILE A 319 -9.48 5.09 -19.74
C ILE A 319 -10.47 5.66 -20.75
N LEU A 320 -10.08 6.70 -21.48
CA LEU A 320 -10.91 7.34 -22.51
C LEU A 320 -11.22 6.43 -23.70
N MET A 321 -10.38 5.44 -24.01
CA MET A 321 -10.70 4.44 -25.03
C MET A 321 -11.95 3.61 -24.66
N PHE A 322 -12.15 3.33 -23.37
CA PHE A 322 -13.14 2.35 -22.89
C PHE A 322 -14.08 2.91 -21.80
N TYR A 323 -14.18 4.24 -21.69
CA TYR A 323 -14.87 4.91 -20.59
C TYR A 323 -16.37 4.57 -20.50
N ARG A 324 -17.00 4.15 -21.61
CA ARG A 324 -18.40 3.72 -21.67
C ARG A 324 -18.55 2.23 -21.35
N ASP A 325 -17.49 1.45 -21.52
CA ASP A 325 -17.56 0.00 -21.58
C ASP A 325 -17.33 -0.64 -20.22
N LYS A 326 -16.38 -0.16 -19.41
CA LYS A 326 -16.07 -0.75 -18.10
C LYS A 326 -15.89 0.30 -17.00
N PRO A 327 -16.12 -0.05 -15.72
CA PRO A 327 -15.78 0.82 -14.60
C PRO A 327 -14.26 0.96 -14.45
N ILE A 328 -13.83 2.02 -13.78
CA ILE A 328 -12.42 2.43 -13.69
C ILE A 328 -11.50 1.36 -13.10
N ASP A 329 -11.92 0.66 -12.03
CA ASP A 329 -11.11 -0.37 -11.38
C ASP A 329 -10.75 -1.50 -12.35
N TRP A 330 -11.71 -1.85 -13.20
CA TRP A 330 -11.51 -2.88 -14.21
C TRP A 330 -10.58 -2.34 -15.30
N LEU A 331 -10.77 -1.11 -15.76
CA LEU A 331 -9.89 -0.51 -16.76
C LEU A 331 -8.44 -0.50 -16.31
N LEU A 332 -8.13 -0.12 -15.06
CA LEU A 332 -6.77 -0.20 -14.55
C LEU A 332 -6.21 -1.62 -14.52
N ASP A 333 -7.01 -2.60 -14.08
CA ASP A 333 -6.57 -4.00 -14.10
C ASP A 333 -6.31 -4.51 -15.53
N HIS A 334 -7.08 -4.02 -16.51
CA HIS A 334 -6.86 -4.31 -17.94
C HIS A 334 -5.58 -3.64 -18.47
N ILE A 335 -5.23 -2.43 -18.02
CA ILE A 335 -3.93 -1.81 -18.37
C ILE A 335 -2.78 -2.75 -17.95
N LEU A 336 -2.83 -3.23 -16.70
CA LEU A 336 -1.80 -4.14 -16.19
C LEU A 336 -1.82 -5.47 -16.94
N TRP A 337 -3.00 -6.01 -17.24
CA TRP A 337 -3.12 -7.25 -18.00
C TRP A 337 -2.47 -7.13 -19.38
N VAL A 338 -2.79 -6.07 -20.12
CA VAL A 338 -2.24 -5.83 -21.46
C VAL A 338 -0.73 -5.63 -21.43
N LYS A 339 -0.19 -5.02 -20.36
CA LYS A 339 1.24 -4.77 -20.25
C LYS A 339 2.08 -6.00 -19.93
N VAL A 340 1.63 -6.90 -19.04
CA VAL A 340 2.52 -7.94 -18.49
C VAL A 340 1.96 -9.36 -18.51
N CYS A 341 0.68 -9.55 -18.81
CA CYS A 341 0.10 -10.88 -18.82
C CYS A 341 0.30 -11.55 -20.18
N ASN A 342 0.97 -12.71 -20.17
CA ASN A 342 1.10 -13.55 -21.35
C ASN A 342 -0.19 -14.41 -21.51
N PRO A 343 -0.90 -14.31 -22.65
CA PRO A 343 -2.12 -15.09 -22.91
C PRO A 343 -1.93 -16.62 -22.88
N GLU A 344 -0.71 -17.11 -23.12
CA GLU A 344 -0.37 -18.53 -23.14
C GLU A 344 -0.06 -19.10 -21.75
N LYS A 345 0.00 -18.25 -20.72
CA LYS A 345 0.33 -18.64 -19.35
C LYS A 345 -0.88 -18.59 -18.43
N ASP A 346 -0.74 -19.25 -17.28
CA ASP A 346 -1.81 -19.36 -16.29
C ASP A 346 -2.07 -18.04 -15.54
N ALA A 347 -3.25 -17.95 -14.93
CA ALA A 347 -3.67 -16.77 -14.18
C ALA A 347 -2.70 -16.42 -13.04
N LYS A 348 -2.09 -17.41 -12.37
CA LYS A 348 -1.13 -17.13 -11.28
C LYS A 348 0.14 -16.48 -11.79
N HIS A 349 0.59 -16.81 -13.00
CA HIS A 349 1.71 -16.10 -13.62
C HIS A 349 1.33 -14.64 -13.88
N CYS A 350 0.16 -14.38 -14.47
CA CYS A 350 -0.34 -13.03 -14.69
C CYS A 350 -0.44 -12.23 -13.38
N ASP A 351 -0.99 -12.81 -12.31
CA ASP A 351 -1.10 -12.15 -11.01
C ASP A 351 0.25 -11.76 -10.41
N ARG A 352 1.27 -12.65 -10.53
CA ARG A 352 2.64 -12.34 -10.08
C ARG A 352 3.25 -11.20 -10.88
N GLN A 353 3.06 -11.19 -12.20
CA GLN A 353 3.57 -10.12 -13.05
C GLN A 353 2.89 -8.79 -12.74
N LYS A 354 1.57 -8.80 -12.56
CA LYS A 354 0.80 -7.61 -12.14
C LYS A 354 1.27 -7.09 -10.78
N ALA A 355 1.64 -7.97 -9.84
CA ALA A 355 2.11 -7.56 -8.52
C ALA A 355 3.44 -6.79 -8.54
N ASN A 356 4.27 -6.96 -9.58
CA ASN A 356 5.49 -6.18 -9.75
C ASN A 356 5.21 -4.74 -10.23
N LEU A 357 4.13 -4.53 -10.99
CA LEU A 357 3.70 -3.21 -11.45
C LEU A 357 2.76 -2.51 -10.47
N ARG A 358 1.95 -3.28 -9.74
CA ARG A 358 0.96 -2.83 -8.77
C ARG A 358 1.39 -3.25 -7.38
N ILE A 359 2.15 -2.39 -6.73
CA ILE A 359 2.79 -2.67 -5.44
C ILE A 359 1.91 -2.10 -4.34
N ARG A 360 1.55 -2.93 -3.36
CA ARG A 360 0.67 -2.54 -2.26
C ARG A 360 1.44 -2.27 -0.99
N PHE A 361 1.23 -1.10 -0.41
CA PHE A 361 1.67 -0.76 0.93
C PHE A 361 0.75 -1.41 1.98
N LYS A 362 1.37 -1.94 3.05
CA LYS A 362 0.64 -2.50 4.20
C LYS A 362 1.26 -1.91 5.48
N PRO A 363 0.45 -1.42 6.44
CA PRO A 363 -1.02 -1.44 6.48
C PRO A 363 -1.67 -0.28 5.69
N SER A 364 -2.96 -0.39 5.33
CA SER A 364 -3.71 0.68 4.65
C SER A 364 -3.61 2.03 5.38
N LEU A 365 -3.40 3.10 4.63
CA LEU A 365 -3.31 4.48 5.12
C LEU A 365 -4.66 5.20 5.13
N PHE A 366 -5.61 4.75 4.32
CA PHE A 366 -6.93 5.38 4.16
C PHE A 366 -8.06 4.40 4.49
N GLN A 367 -9.14 4.92 5.07
CA GLN A 367 -10.38 4.19 5.31
C GLN A 367 -11.57 4.91 4.76
N HIS A 368 -12.34 4.17 3.97
CA HIS A 368 -13.66 4.58 3.58
C HIS A 368 -14.62 4.59 4.77
N VAL A 369 -15.24 5.73 5.06
CA VAL A 369 -16.21 5.94 6.16
C VAL A 369 -17.64 6.17 5.68
N GLY A 370 -17.86 6.28 4.37
CA GLY A 370 -19.20 6.46 3.78
C GLY A 370 -20.18 5.34 4.19
N THR A 371 -21.27 5.72 4.88
CA THR A 371 -22.38 4.82 5.27
C THR A 371 -23.56 4.88 4.30
N HIS A 372 -23.65 5.96 3.54
CA HIS A 372 -24.63 6.17 2.49
C HIS A 372 -23.95 6.08 1.13
N SER A 373 -24.47 5.20 0.28
CA SER A 373 -23.95 5.05 -1.07
C SER A 373 -24.20 6.28 -1.94
N SER A 374 -23.33 6.46 -2.93
CA SER A 374 -23.54 7.29 -4.12
C SER A 374 -24.76 6.89 -4.97
N LEU A 375 -25.31 5.67 -4.81
CA LEU A 375 -26.55 5.21 -5.45
C LEU A 375 -27.73 5.32 -4.47
N ALA A 376 -28.81 5.99 -4.90
CA ALA A 376 -30.00 6.21 -4.11
C ALA A 376 -30.57 4.90 -3.53
N GLY A 377 -30.88 4.92 -2.22
CA GLY A 377 -31.57 3.82 -1.52
C GLY A 377 -30.71 2.71 -0.91
N LYS A 378 -29.37 2.73 -1.07
CA LYS A 378 -28.49 1.74 -0.42
C LYS A 378 -27.87 2.29 0.88
N ILE A 379 -28.44 1.88 2.03
CA ILE A 379 -27.97 2.23 3.38
C ILE A 379 -27.09 1.10 3.94
N GLN A 380 -25.87 1.44 4.39
CA GLN A 380 -24.96 0.50 5.03
C GLN A 380 -25.23 0.43 6.55
N LYS A 381 -25.85 -0.63 7.06
CA LYS A 381 -25.91 -0.90 8.51
C LYS A 381 -24.52 -1.36 9.00
N LEU A 382 -23.74 -0.45 9.59
CA LEU A 382 -22.51 -0.78 10.30
C LEU A 382 -22.83 -1.70 11.50
N LYS A 383 -22.66 -3.03 11.36
CA LYS A 383 -22.71 -3.93 12.52
C LYS A 383 -21.44 -3.73 13.35
N HIS A 384 -21.51 -2.86 14.35
CA HIS A 384 -20.68 -2.94 15.55
C HIS A 384 -20.93 -4.31 16.20
N LYS A 385 -20.02 -5.27 16.04
CA LYS A 385 -19.97 -6.44 16.94
C LYS A 385 -19.05 -6.09 18.12
N LYS A 386 -19.56 -5.26 19.03
CA LYS A 386 -19.19 -5.36 20.45
C LYS A 386 -20.18 -6.33 21.10
N GLY A 387 -19.68 -7.10 22.06
CA GLY A 387 -20.25 -8.38 22.47
C GLY A 387 -21.71 -8.34 22.91
N LEU A 388 -22.40 -9.44 22.63
CA LEU A 388 -23.38 -9.99 23.57
C LEU A 388 -23.33 -11.51 23.45
N ARG A 389 -22.87 -12.14 24.54
CA ARG A 389 -23.01 -13.55 24.84
C ARG A 389 -24.20 -13.62 25.78
N LEU A 390 -25.26 -14.35 25.40
CA LEU A 390 -26.18 -15.17 26.23
C LEU A 390 -27.32 -15.63 25.30
N CYS A 391 -27.39 -16.94 24.99
CA CYS A 391 -28.41 -17.90 25.49
C CYS A 391 -29.77 -17.77 24.77
N LEU A 392 -30.51 -18.82 24.40
CA LEU A 392 -30.52 -20.25 24.71
C LEU A 392 -31.32 -20.98 23.59
N SER A 393 -30.97 -22.24 23.37
CA SER A 393 -31.77 -23.36 22.82
C SER A 393 -33.22 -23.13 22.37
N THR A 394 -33.58 -23.64 21.17
CA THR A 394 -34.46 -24.82 20.93
C THR A 394 -34.93 -24.89 19.45
N LEU A 395 -35.28 -26.11 19.01
CA LEU A 395 -35.87 -26.51 17.71
C LEU A 395 -34.86 -26.58 16.54
N ARG A 396 -34.26 -27.72 16.20
CA ARG A 396 -34.75 -29.08 15.86
C ARG A 396 -35.52 -29.12 14.53
N ASP A 397 -35.01 -29.97 13.63
CA ASP A 397 -35.58 -30.56 12.40
C ASP A 397 -35.55 -29.80 11.05
N CYS A 398 -34.68 -30.28 10.14
CA CYS A 398 -35.12 -30.70 8.79
C CYS A 398 -34.11 -31.68 8.13
N PRO A 399 -34.58 -32.66 7.32
CA PRO A 399 -33.83 -33.87 6.99
C PRO A 399 -33.13 -33.85 5.62
N LYS A 400 -32.16 -34.77 5.48
CA LYS A 400 -31.46 -35.13 4.24
C LYS A 400 -32.32 -36.08 3.40
N ASN A 401 -32.30 -35.91 2.07
CA ASN A 401 -32.50 -36.90 0.97
C ASN A 401 -32.28 -36.10 -0.35
N GLY A 402 -31.67 -36.53 -1.47
CA GLY A 402 -31.12 -37.79 -1.93
C GLY A 402 -31.57 -38.07 -3.39
N HIS A 403 -30.76 -37.70 -4.40
CA HIS A 403 -30.71 -38.13 -5.85
C HIS A 403 -31.44 -37.32 -6.95
N PRO A 404 -31.06 -37.47 -8.25
CA PRO A 404 -29.75 -37.22 -8.88
C PRO A 404 -29.86 -36.21 -10.06
N ALA A 405 -28.72 -35.81 -10.64
CA ALA A 405 -28.63 -34.78 -11.69
C ALA A 405 -29.26 -35.16 -13.05
N PRO A 406 -29.72 -34.16 -13.82
CA PRO A 406 -29.55 -34.16 -15.27
C PRO A 406 -28.77 -32.94 -15.78
N ALA A 407 -28.12 -33.15 -16.92
CA ALA A 407 -27.30 -32.18 -17.63
C ALA A 407 -28.12 -31.15 -18.44
N ALA A 408 -27.45 -30.03 -18.72
CA ALA A 408 -27.69 -29.03 -19.75
C ALA A 408 -28.87 -28.03 -19.58
N GLY A 409 -28.49 -26.74 -19.59
CA GLY A 409 -29.33 -25.65 -20.11
C GLY A 409 -29.95 -24.72 -19.07
N PHE A 410 -29.74 -23.42 -19.28
CA PHE A 410 -30.37 -22.26 -18.64
C PHE A 410 -29.78 -21.76 -17.31
N ILE A 411 -28.86 -20.80 -17.46
CA ILE A 411 -28.48 -19.84 -16.44
C ILE A 411 -29.70 -18.95 -16.17
N ASN A 412 -30.30 -19.10 -14.98
CA ASN A 412 -31.25 -18.13 -14.43
C ASN A 412 -30.48 -16.92 -13.87
N PRO A 413 -30.77 -15.68 -14.29
CA PRO A 413 -30.11 -14.48 -13.78
C PRO A 413 -30.92 -13.89 -12.61
N THR A 414 -30.84 -14.52 -11.43
CA THR A 414 -31.33 -13.90 -10.18
C THR A 414 -30.35 -14.16 -9.05
N HIS A 415 -29.12 -13.70 -9.22
CA HIS A 415 -28.26 -13.38 -8.10
C HIS A 415 -27.61 -12.03 -8.35
N SER A 416 -28.13 -11.03 -7.65
CA SER A 416 -27.53 -9.73 -7.41
C SER A 416 -26.05 -9.87 -7.07
N PHE A 417 -25.17 -9.41 -7.96
CA PHE A 417 -23.74 -9.32 -7.69
C PHE A 417 -23.40 -7.95 -7.06
N PRO A 418 -22.52 -7.92 -6.05
CA PRO A 418 -22.23 -6.72 -5.29
C PRO A 418 -21.30 -5.78 -6.07
N ASP A 419 -21.52 -4.48 -5.89
CA ASP A 419 -20.50 -3.48 -6.13
C ASP A 419 -19.22 -3.83 -5.36
N LEU A 420 -18.06 -3.73 -6.01
CA LEU A 420 -16.76 -3.81 -5.36
C LEU A 420 -16.46 -2.56 -4.50
N SER A 421 -17.25 -1.49 -4.62
CA SER A 421 -17.28 -0.35 -3.69
C SER A 421 -18.13 -0.60 -2.43
N PHE A 422 -18.81 -1.75 -2.35
CA PHE A 422 -19.76 -2.04 -1.27
C PHE A 422 -19.32 -3.26 -0.45
N ARG A 423 -18.37 -3.07 0.49
CA ARG A 423 -18.22 -3.94 1.68
C ARG A 423 -17.17 -3.45 2.69
N LYS A 424 -17.67 -3.06 3.88
CA LYS A 424 -17.06 -3.09 5.24
C LYS A 424 -15.72 -2.36 5.46
N LYS A 425 -15.50 -1.97 6.72
CA LYS A 425 -14.22 -1.50 7.29
C LYS A 425 -13.04 -2.23 6.62
N ASP A 426 -12.06 -1.48 6.14
CA ASP A 426 -10.87 -2.07 5.51
C ASP A 426 -10.24 -2.96 6.58
N LYS A 427 -10.00 -4.23 6.25
CA LYS A 427 -9.51 -5.23 7.21
C LYS A 427 -8.20 -4.78 7.85
N ASP A 428 -7.43 -3.94 7.17
CA ASP A 428 -6.12 -3.48 7.59
C ASP A 428 -6.15 -2.08 8.24
N PHE A 429 -7.29 -1.39 8.20
CA PHE A 429 -7.41 -0.05 8.76
C PHE A 429 -7.89 -0.05 10.21
N GLY A 430 -7.26 0.79 11.03
CA GLY A 430 -7.45 0.76 12.48
C GLY A 430 -6.95 -0.53 13.13
N LYS A 431 -6.32 -1.46 12.37
CA LYS A 431 -5.17 -2.17 12.92
C LYS A 431 -4.19 -1.07 13.30
N HIS A 432 -4.21 -0.71 14.58
CA HIS A 432 -3.01 -0.22 15.22
C HIS A 432 -1.91 -1.23 14.88
N ALA A 433 -0.65 -0.86 14.98
CA ALA A 433 0.37 -1.87 15.20
C ALA A 433 -0.02 -2.66 16.47
N LEU A 434 -0.90 -3.68 16.33
CA LEU A 434 -1.21 -4.66 17.37
C LEU A 434 0.04 -5.48 17.68
N ARG A 435 1.03 -5.39 16.79
CA ARG A 435 2.44 -5.65 17.07
C ARG A 435 3.00 -4.45 17.82
N LYS A 436 3.16 -4.56 19.15
CA LYS A 436 4.08 -3.69 19.90
C LYS A 436 5.38 -3.60 19.11
N GLU A 437 5.82 -2.40 18.76
CA GLU A 437 7.16 -2.15 18.21
C GLU A 437 8.18 -2.73 19.20
N HIS A 438 8.76 -3.86 18.86
CA HIS A 438 9.89 -4.44 19.56
C HIS A 438 10.64 -5.34 18.58
N MET A 439 11.93 -5.45 18.79
CA MET A 439 12.78 -6.44 18.14
C MET A 439 12.94 -7.62 19.10
N ASN A 440 12.64 -8.83 18.65
CA ASN A 440 12.97 -10.03 19.42
C ASN A 440 14.51 -10.10 19.58
N PRO A 441 15.03 -10.60 20.71
CA PRO A 441 16.47 -10.81 20.88
C PRO A 441 17.04 -11.72 19.78
N PRO A 442 18.31 -11.56 19.37
CA PRO A 442 18.93 -12.47 18.41
C PRO A 442 18.90 -13.93 18.89
N ALA A 443 18.28 -14.81 18.09
CA ALA A 443 18.14 -16.22 18.40
C ALA A 443 18.21 -17.10 17.14
N GLU A 444 18.73 -18.31 17.32
CA GLU A 444 18.56 -19.42 16.39
C GLU A 444 17.16 -20.00 16.59
N VAL A 445 16.35 -19.98 15.53
CA VAL A 445 14.98 -20.52 15.55
C VAL A 445 14.95 -21.89 14.90
N SER A 446 14.25 -22.84 15.53
CA SER A 446 14.15 -24.21 15.05
C SER A 446 12.79 -24.80 15.39
N THR A 447 12.27 -25.70 14.55
CA THR A 447 11.00 -26.39 14.79
C THR A 447 11.02 -27.79 14.20
N SER A 448 10.28 -28.72 14.81
CA SER A 448 10.02 -30.04 14.23
C SER A 448 8.86 -30.04 13.22
N LEU A 449 8.06 -28.97 13.20
CA LEU A 449 6.89 -28.84 12.35
C LEU A 449 7.26 -28.64 10.88
N LYS A 450 6.57 -29.37 9.99
CA LYS A 450 6.75 -29.20 8.55
C LYS A 450 6.13 -27.88 8.09
N THR A 451 6.96 -26.99 7.57
CA THR A 451 6.54 -25.66 7.09
C THR A 451 5.71 -25.75 5.81
N TYR A 452 4.68 -24.92 5.70
CA TYR A 452 3.86 -24.76 4.50
C TYR A 452 4.40 -23.63 3.62
N GLN A 453 4.78 -23.97 2.39
CA GLN A 453 5.29 -23.02 1.39
C GLN A 453 6.45 -22.15 1.92
N HIS A 454 6.30 -20.82 1.88
CA HIS A 454 7.33 -19.83 2.19
C HIS A 454 7.11 -19.14 3.55
N PHE A 455 6.16 -19.64 4.37
CA PHE A 455 5.75 -19.10 5.67
C PHE A 455 6.60 -19.69 6.81
N THR A 456 7.88 -19.36 6.84
CA THR A 456 8.87 -20.00 7.74
C THR A 456 8.89 -19.38 9.14
N LEU A 457 9.49 -20.09 10.10
CA LEU A 457 9.58 -19.63 11.50
C LEU A 457 10.49 -18.41 11.63
N GLU A 458 11.54 -18.33 10.81
CA GLU A 458 12.48 -17.21 10.75
C GLU A 458 11.74 -15.91 10.40
N LYS A 459 10.88 -15.95 9.38
CA LYS A 459 10.07 -14.79 8.97
C LYS A 459 9.10 -14.35 10.05
N ALA A 460 8.52 -15.30 10.79
CA ALA A 460 7.64 -14.99 11.92
C ALA A 460 8.41 -14.33 13.08
N TYR A 461 9.64 -14.79 13.34
CA TYR A 461 10.50 -14.27 14.40
C TYR A 461 11.02 -12.86 14.09
N LEU A 462 11.44 -12.64 12.85
CA LEU A 462 11.87 -11.34 12.30
C LEU A 462 10.69 -10.39 12.02
N ARG A 463 9.45 -10.90 12.15
CA ARG A 463 8.19 -10.15 11.96
C ARG A 463 7.92 -9.72 10.52
N GLU A 464 8.64 -10.29 9.56
CA GLU A 464 8.41 -10.12 8.12
C GLU A 464 7.07 -10.74 7.69
N ASP A 465 6.72 -11.89 8.29
CA ASP A 465 5.48 -12.63 7.97
C ASP A 465 4.96 -13.41 9.21
N PHE A 466 4.22 -14.50 8.99
CA PHE A 466 3.83 -15.48 10.02
C PHE A 466 4.37 -16.88 9.68
N PHE A 467 4.39 -17.76 10.68
CA PHE A 467 4.77 -19.15 10.52
C PHE A 467 3.50 -19.97 10.27
N TRP A 468 3.47 -20.78 9.20
CA TRP A 468 2.37 -21.67 8.89
C TRP A 468 2.91 -23.07 8.65
N ALA A 469 2.40 -24.04 9.41
CA ALA A 469 2.82 -25.42 9.32
C ALA A 469 1.64 -26.38 9.26
N PHE A 470 1.92 -27.59 8.77
CA PHE A 470 0.97 -28.70 8.75
C PHE A 470 0.56 -29.11 10.19
N THR A 471 -0.41 -30.02 10.29
CA THR A 471 -0.98 -30.51 11.55
C THR A 471 0.10 -30.96 12.55
N PRO A 472 0.21 -30.31 13.72
CA PRO A 472 1.09 -30.75 14.79
C PRO A 472 0.75 -32.12 15.37
N ILE A 473 1.76 -32.87 15.77
CA ILE A 473 1.64 -34.08 16.58
C ILE A 473 2.20 -33.86 18.00
N ALA A 474 1.78 -34.69 18.95
CA ALA A 474 2.28 -34.65 20.32
C ALA A 474 3.81 -34.83 20.33
N GLY A 475 4.52 -33.95 21.05
CA GLY A 475 5.98 -33.89 21.09
C GLY A 475 6.61 -32.92 20.09
N ASP A 476 5.85 -32.34 19.17
CA ASP A 476 6.35 -31.29 18.29
C ASP A 476 6.75 -30.03 19.09
N PHE A 477 7.75 -29.31 18.58
CA PHE A 477 8.26 -28.11 19.24
C PHE A 477 8.56 -26.95 18.29
N ILE A 478 8.53 -25.75 18.85
CA ILE A 478 9.07 -24.52 18.27
C ILE A 478 10.05 -23.93 19.29
N ARG A 479 11.32 -23.78 18.93
CA ARG A 479 12.40 -23.42 19.86
C ARG A 479 13.16 -22.18 19.38
N PHE A 480 13.40 -21.27 20.31
CA PHE A 480 14.17 -20.05 20.15
C PHE A 480 15.38 -20.15 21.08
N ARG A 481 16.57 -20.42 20.53
CA ARG A 481 17.82 -20.51 21.29
C ARG A 481 18.59 -19.21 21.14
N PHE A 482 18.81 -18.49 22.23
CA PHE A 482 19.49 -17.19 22.16
C PHE A 482 20.97 -17.36 21.87
N PHE A 483 21.54 -16.48 21.02
CA PHE A 483 22.99 -16.52 20.76
C PHE A 483 23.83 -16.17 21.99
N GLN A 484 23.25 -15.39 22.91
CA GLN A 484 23.83 -15.09 24.22
C GLN A 484 22.76 -15.27 25.29
N PRO A 485 23.07 -15.93 26.43
CA PRO A 485 22.14 -16.05 27.55
C PRO A 485 21.66 -14.67 28.02
N LEU A 486 20.35 -14.49 28.14
CA LEU A 486 19.75 -13.20 28.47
C LEU A 486 18.61 -13.34 29.47
N ARG A 487 18.39 -12.31 30.27
CA ARG A 487 17.21 -12.23 31.14
C ARG A 487 16.01 -11.79 30.31
N LEU A 488 14.94 -12.57 30.37
CA LEU A 488 13.68 -12.23 29.72
C LEU A 488 12.74 -11.66 30.78
N GLU A 489 12.02 -10.60 30.44
CA GLU A 489 11.01 -9.96 31.33
C GLU A 489 9.62 -10.49 31.03
N ARG A 490 9.27 -10.60 29.74
CA ARG A 490 7.92 -10.95 29.30
C ARG A 490 7.95 -11.73 27.99
N PHE A 491 7.03 -12.68 27.85
CA PHE A 491 6.75 -13.35 26.59
C PHE A 491 5.29 -13.12 26.17
N PHE A 492 5.07 -13.11 24.87
CA PHE A 492 3.76 -13.11 24.25
C PHE A 492 3.81 -13.84 22.91
N PHE A 493 2.91 -14.80 22.73
CA PHE A 493 2.74 -15.58 21.52
C PHE A 493 1.27 -15.58 21.10
N ARG A 494 1.02 -15.36 19.80
CA ARG A 494 -0.32 -15.44 19.21
C ARG A 494 -0.32 -16.46 18.09
N SER A 495 -1.34 -17.31 18.12
CA SER A 495 -1.59 -18.33 17.13
C SER A 495 -2.95 -18.13 16.43
N GLY A 496 -3.00 -18.48 15.14
CA GLY A 496 -4.09 -18.18 14.22
C GLY A 496 -4.00 -16.79 13.59
N ASN A 497 -4.76 -16.57 12.51
CA ASN A 497 -4.89 -15.27 11.86
C ASN A 497 -6.36 -15.00 11.45
N ILE A 498 -6.62 -13.85 10.82
CA ILE A 498 -7.99 -13.44 10.43
C ILE A 498 -8.55 -14.24 9.26
N GLU A 499 -7.69 -14.84 8.44
CA GLU A 499 -8.06 -15.61 7.25
C GLU A 499 -8.36 -17.07 7.60
N HIS A 500 -7.57 -17.60 8.54
CA HIS A 500 -7.59 -18.95 9.07
C HIS A 500 -7.69 -18.90 10.61
N PRO A 501 -8.87 -18.52 11.17
CA PRO A 501 -9.03 -18.34 12.61
C PRO A 501 -9.03 -19.64 13.41
N GLN A 502 -9.08 -20.79 12.73
CA GLN A 502 -9.06 -22.12 13.33
C GLN A 502 -7.65 -22.73 13.37
N ASP A 503 -6.70 -22.20 12.59
CA ASP A 503 -5.34 -22.72 12.49
C ASP A 503 -4.50 -22.28 13.70
N LYS A 504 -4.75 -22.90 14.85
CA LYS A 504 -4.23 -22.47 16.15
C LYS A 504 -3.50 -23.58 16.88
N LEU A 505 -2.55 -23.18 17.73
CA LEU A 505 -1.95 -24.02 18.75
C LEU A 505 -2.99 -24.32 19.83
N PHE A 506 -3.20 -25.61 20.08
CA PHE A 506 -4.02 -26.14 21.16
C PHE A 506 -3.14 -26.97 22.09
N ASN A 507 -3.39 -26.88 23.39
CA ASN A 507 -2.71 -27.68 24.40
C ASN A 507 -1.17 -27.63 24.26
N THR A 508 -0.64 -26.41 24.11
CA THR A 508 0.77 -26.13 23.93
C THR A 508 1.29 -25.36 25.15
N THR A 509 2.43 -25.77 25.68
CA THR A 509 3.09 -25.15 26.84
C THR A 509 4.18 -24.19 26.40
N VAL A 510 4.44 -23.16 27.21
CA VAL A 510 5.60 -22.27 27.06
C VAL A 510 6.61 -22.68 28.12
N GLU A 511 7.81 -23.01 27.66
CA GLU A 511 8.89 -23.58 28.46
C GLU A 511 10.17 -22.75 28.28
N VAL A 512 10.96 -22.61 29.35
CA VAL A 512 12.24 -21.88 29.31
C VAL A 512 13.38 -22.73 29.85
N LEU A 513 14.57 -22.55 29.30
CA LEU A 513 15.79 -23.21 29.73
C LEU A 513 16.71 -22.20 30.42
N PRO A 514 16.87 -22.24 31.76
CA PRO A 514 17.88 -21.46 32.46
C PRO A 514 19.30 -21.80 32.00
N PHE A 515 20.19 -20.81 31.99
CA PHE A 515 21.61 -21.02 31.72
C PHE A 515 22.31 -21.48 33.00
N ASP A 516 22.79 -22.72 33.01
CA ASP A 516 23.54 -23.29 34.14
C ASP A 516 24.93 -22.64 34.21
N ASN A 517 25.18 -21.81 35.24
CA ASN A 517 26.52 -21.32 35.56
C ASN A 517 27.15 -22.28 36.58
N PRO A 518 28.33 -22.88 36.33
CA PRO A 518 29.00 -23.75 37.31
C PRO A 518 29.37 -23.09 38.66
N GLN A 519 29.09 -21.80 38.83
CA GLN A 519 29.19 -21.09 40.11
C GLN A 519 27.91 -21.14 40.97
N SER A 520 26.71 -21.31 40.40
CA SER A 520 25.44 -21.29 41.15
C SER A 520 25.17 -22.55 41.97
N ASP A 521 25.77 -23.68 41.58
CA ASP A 521 25.65 -24.94 42.34
C ASP A 521 26.38 -24.87 43.70
N LYS A 522 27.39 -24.00 43.84
CA LYS A 522 28.08 -23.80 45.12
C LYS A 522 27.29 -22.95 46.11
N GLU A 523 26.39 -22.09 45.63
CA GLU A 523 25.51 -21.28 46.46
C GLU A 523 24.22 -22.03 46.81
N ALA A 524 23.70 -22.87 45.91
CA ALA A 524 22.52 -23.70 46.15
C ALA A 524 22.73 -24.85 47.15
N LEU A 525 23.99 -25.24 47.43
CA LEU A 525 24.32 -26.27 48.43
C LEU A 525 24.49 -25.71 49.86
N GLN A 526 24.42 -24.39 50.07
CA GLN A 526 24.56 -23.78 51.41
C GLN A 526 23.24 -23.28 52.02
N GLU A 527 22.20 -23.02 51.22
CA GLU A 527 20.89 -22.69 51.77
C GLU A 527 19.93 -23.88 51.67
N GLY A 528 19.87 -24.64 52.76
CA GLY A 528 18.81 -25.62 53.01
C GLY A 528 17.43 -24.96 53.14
N ARG A 529 16.88 -24.48 52.02
CA ARG A 529 15.48 -24.07 51.89
C ARG A 529 14.82 -24.96 50.85
N GLY A 530 14.00 -25.88 51.33
CA GLY A 530 13.00 -26.56 50.52
C GLY A 530 12.03 -25.52 49.96
N ALA A 531 12.37 -24.93 48.82
CA ALA A 531 11.46 -24.15 48.00
C ALA A 531 10.73 -25.15 47.10
N THR A 532 9.45 -25.37 47.37
CA THR A 532 8.52 -26.00 46.45
C THR A 532 8.76 -25.44 45.04
N LEU A 533 9.17 -26.29 44.09
CA LEU A 533 9.35 -25.92 42.69
C LEU A 533 8.04 -25.31 42.18
N ARG A 534 8.01 -23.98 42.09
CA ARG A 534 6.83 -23.21 41.68
C ARG A 534 6.42 -23.51 40.23
N TYR A 535 7.32 -24.11 39.46
CA TYR A 535 7.16 -24.43 38.04
C TYR A 535 7.56 -25.90 37.78
N PRO A 536 6.75 -26.68 37.05
CA PRO A 536 7.10 -28.03 36.64
C PRO A 536 8.38 -28.03 35.80
N ARG A 537 9.35 -28.90 36.15
CA ARG A 537 10.59 -29.10 35.37
C ARG A 537 10.46 -30.34 34.50
N THR A 538 10.77 -30.21 33.22
CA THR A 538 10.81 -31.32 32.26
C THR A 538 12.12 -32.10 32.40
N PRO A 539 12.16 -33.38 31.96
CA PRO A 539 13.36 -34.22 32.07
C PRO A 539 14.60 -33.68 31.34
N ASP A 540 14.39 -32.86 30.30
CA ASP A 540 15.42 -32.20 29.50
C ASP A 540 15.80 -30.79 30.02
N GLY A 541 15.41 -30.47 31.26
CA GLY A 541 15.90 -29.31 32.00
C GLY A 541 15.06 -28.04 31.87
N TYR A 542 14.04 -28.01 30.99
CA TYR A 542 13.17 -26.84 30.82
C TYR A 542 12.18 -26.68 31.98
N LEU A 543 11.78 -25.43 32.23
CA LEU A 543 10.75 -25.05 33.20
C LEU A 543 9.50 -24.58 32.46
N GLN A 544 8.34 -25.15 32.79
CA GLN A 544 7.07 -24.75 32.21
C GLN A 544 6.54 -23.48 32.89
N ILE A 545 6.46 -22.38 32.13
CA ILE A 545 6.11 -21.04 32.64
C ILE A 545 4.77 -20.52 32.12
N GLY A 546 4.15 -21.19 31.14
CA GLY A 546 2.87 -20.77 30.59
C GLY A 546 2.21 -21.84 29.72
N SER A 547 1.02 -21.53 29.23
CA SER A 547 0.29 -22.37 28.28
C SER A 547 -0.61 -21.54 27.35
N PHE A 548 -0.90 -22.09 26.18
CA PHE A 548 -1.81 -21.46 25.22
C PHE A 548 -3.27 -21.61 25.66
N SER A 549 -3.97 -20.49 25.74
CA SER A 549 -5.42 -20.42 25.93
C SER A 549 -6.05 -19.63 24.78
N LYS A 550 -6.99 -20.26 24.07
CA LYS A 550 -7.69 -19.67 22.91
C LYS A 550 -6.76 -19.12 21.80
N GLY A 551 -5.58 -19.72 21.65
CA GLY A 551 -4.56 -19.32 20.66
C GLY A 551 -3.67 -18.16 21.11
N VAL A 552 -3.61 -17.85 22.40
CA VAL A 552 -2.69 -16.84 22.96
C VAL A 552 -1.98 -17.43 24.17
N ALA A 553 -0.67 -17.18 24.29
CA ALA A 553 0.10 -17.42 25.50
C ALA A 553 0.86 -16.15 25.86
N GLU A 554 0.66 -15.62 27.06
CA GLU A 554 1.38 -14.44 27.55
C GLU A 554 1.66 -14.56 29.04
N GLY A 555 2.77 -13.98 29.48
CA GLY A 555 3.18 -14.02 30.89
C GLY A 555 4.47 -13.27 31.14
N GLU A 556 4.69 -12.96 32.42
CA GLU A 556 5.96 -12.45 32.94
C GLU A 556 6.88 -13.62 33.26
N VAL A 557 8.19 -13.40 33.10
CA VAL A 557 9.21 -14.40 33.40
C VAL A 557 9.81 -14.09 34.76
N ASP A 558 9.81 -15.09 35.65
CA ASP A 558 10.32 -14.94 37.01
C ASP A 558 11.82 -14.56 36.99
N PRO A 559 12.21 -13.40 37.54
CA PRO A 559 13.61 -12.99 37.58
C PRO A 559 14.53 -13.99 38.29
N ALA A 560 13.97 -14.86 39.15
CA ALA A 560 14.72 -15.92 39.83
C ALA A 560 15.31 -16.97 38.88
N PHE A 561 14.82 -17.08 37.64
CA PHE A 561 15.37 -18.00 36.65
C PHE A 561 16.75 -17.57 36.11
N GLY A 562 17.16 -16.32 36.34
CA GLY A 562 18.43 -15.80 35.82
C GLY A 562 18.46 -15.70 34.29
N PRO A 563 19.66 -15.67 33.67
CA PRO A 563 19.79 -15.69 32.22
C PRO A 563 19.25 -16.99 31.63
N LEU A 564 18.51 -16.90 30.53
CA LEU A 564 17.93 -18.03 29.80
C LEU A 564 18.74 -18.34 28.56
N GLU A 565 18.96 -19.62 28.27
CA GLU A 565 19.57 -20.11 27.03
C GLU A 565 18.52 -20.24 25.91
N ALA A 566 17.30 -20.69 26.23
CA ALA A 566 16.27 -20.93 25.22
C ALA A 566 14.84 -20.77 25.74
N VAL A 567 13.93 -20.51 24.82
CA VAL A 567 12.47 -20.58 24.99
C VAL A 567 11.91 -21.61 24.02
N ARG A 568 11.00 -22.47 24.47
CA ARG A 568 10.35 -23.50 23.66
C ARG A 568 8.83 -23.48 23.82
N LEU A 569 8.13 -23.63 22.72
CA LEU A 569 6.72 -24.01 22.69
C LEU A 569 6.65 -25.52 22.48
N SER A 570 6.02 -26.24 23.40
CA SER A 570 5.96 -27.71 23.39
C SER A 570 4.51 -28.19 23.24
N ILE A 571 4.24 -28.97 22.21
CA ILE A 571 2.89 -29.40 21.81
C ILE A 571 2.56 -30.71 22.51
N GLN A 572 1.56 -30.70 23.40
CA GLN A 572 1.29 -31.84 24.29
C GLN A 572 0.36 -32.89 23.69
N THR A 573 -0.44 -32.51 22.68
CA THR A 573 -1.41 -33.40 22.03
C THR A 573 -1.50 -33.14 20.54
N ASP A 574 -1.86 -34.18 19.78
CA ASP A 574 -2.13 -34.08 18.35
C ASP A 574 -3.21 -33.04 18.05
N SER A 575 -3.00 -32.28 16.97
CA SER A 575 -3.95 -31.27 16.51
C SER A 575 -4.60 -31.70 15.19
N PRO A 576 -5.94 -31.66 15.07
CA PRO A 576 -6.64 -31.98 13.82
C PRO A 576 -6.56 -30.86 12.79
N VAL A 577 -5.97 -29.72 13.14
CA VAL A 577 -5.88 -28.52 12.29
C VAL A 577 -4.43 -28.09 12.13
N TRP A 578 -4.18 -27.39 11.02
CA TRP A 578 -2.88 -26.76 10.75
C TRP A 578 -2.62 -25.65 11.77
N VAL A 579 -1.37 -25.19 11.84
CA VAL A 579 -0.97 -24.23 12.85
C VAL A 579 -0.40 -22.97 12.24
N ILE A 580 -0.91 -21.82 12.67
CA ILE A 580 -0.31 -20.52 12.39
C ILE A 580 0.24 -19.93 13.68
N LEU A 581 1.49 -19.46 13.68
CA LEU A 581 2.06 -18.61 14.72
C LEU A 581 2.26 -17.20 14.12
N SER A 582 1.42 -16.27 14.54
CA SER A 582 1.24 -14.96 13.90
C SER A 582 1.99 -13.82 14.59
N GLU A 583 2.22 -13.94 15.89
CA GLU A 583 3.00 -12.95 16.66
C GLU A 583 3.91 -13.65 17.66
N ILE A 584 5.18 -13.23 17.66
CA ILE A 584 6.20 -13.65 18.62
C ILE A 584 6.77 -12.37 19.24
N PHE A 585 6.68 -12.28 20.56
CA PHE A 585 7.18 -11.17 21.34
C PHE A 585 7.93 -11.68 22.57
N LEU A 586 9.22 -11.36 22.64
CA LEU A 586 10.13 -11.72 23.70
C LEU A 586 10.82 -10.43 24.17
N LYS A 587 10.42 -9.90 25.32
CA LYS A 587 11.01 -8.68 25.88
C LYS A 587 12.21 -9.06 26.75
N LYS A 588 13.42 -8.67 26.33
CA LYS A 588 14.62 -8.72 27.16
C LYS A 588 14.48 -7.75 28.34
N ALA A 589 14.89 -8.16 29.54
CA ALA A 589 15.00 -7.27 30.70
C ALA A 589 16.20 -6.32 30.52
N ASP A 590 16.01 -5.05 30.88
CA ASP A 590 17.07 -4.02 30.79
C ASP A 590 18.25 -4.28 31.73
#